data_AF-A0A936K145-F1
#
_entry.id   AF-A0A936K145-F1
#
_cell.length_a   1.000
_cell.length_b   1.000
_cell.length_c   1.000
_cell.angle_alpha   90.00
_cell.angle_beta   90.00
_cell.angle_gamma   90.00
#
_symmetry.space_group_name_H-M   'P 1'
#
loop_
_entity.id
_entity.type
_entity.pdbx_description
1 polymer ?
#
loop_
_entity_poly.entity_id
_entity_poly.type
_entity_poly.pdbx_seq_one_letter_code
_entity_poly.pdbx_strand_id
1 'polypeptide(L)'
;MKNVTVTMEDCVADWARLEAARRNTSVSRLVGEMLADKMRHDDAYERAMQDWLQRDLSFSSDGSPYPTRELSHGNRPDRLR
;
A
#
# COMPACT_ATOMS: atom_id res chain seq x y z
N MET A 1 -24.59 -0.63 -12.90
CA MET A 1 -23.56 0.23 -13.53
C MET A 1 -24.10 1.65 -13.56
N LYS A 2 -23.32 2.65 -13.13
CA LYS A 2 -23.68 4.07 -13.27
C LYS A 2 -22.86 4.66 -14.42
N ASN A 3 -23.46 5.52 -15.24
CA ASN A 3 -22.76 6.20 -16.33
C ASN A 3 -22.05 7.45 -15.78
N VAL A 4 -20.79 7.63 -16.14
CA VAL A 4 -19.96 8.76 -15.73
C VAL A 4 -19.29 9.34 -16.96
N THR A 5 -19.42 10.65 -17.17
CA THR A 5 -18.67 11.37 -18.20
C THR A 5 -17.35 11.83 -17.60
N VAL A 6 -16.25 11.55 -18.27
CA VAL A 6 -14.89 11.87 -17.81
C VAL A 6 -14.20 12.72 -18.87
N THR A 7 -13.57 13.81 -18.45
CA THR A 7 -12.72 14.65 -19.31
C THR A 7 -11.27 14.25 -19.08
N MET A 8 -10.50 14.11 -20.16
CA MET A 8 -9.08 13.79 -20.14
C MET A 8 -8.40 14.43 -21.34
N GLU A 9 -7.08 14.51 -21.31
CA GLU A 9 -6.29 14.97 -22.46
C GLU A 9 -6.41 13.98 -23.62
N ASP A 10 -6.33 14.49 -24.86
CA ASP A 10 -6.49 13.67 -26.07
C ASP A 10 -5.49 12.51 -26.12
N CYS A 11 -4.24 12.77 -25.75
CA CYS A 11 -3.18 11.76 -25.70
C CYS A 11 -3.51 10.61 -24.71
N VAL A 12 -4.16 10.92 -23.59
CA VAL A 12 -4.58 9.94 -22.58
C VAL A 12 -5.75 9.12 -23.11
N ALA A 13 -6.71 9.75 -23.79
CA ALA A 13 -7.84 9.06 -24.40
C ALA A 13 -7.38 8.05 -25.47
N ASP A 14 -6.42 8.44 -26.31
CA ASP A 14 -5.87 7.56 -27.35
C ASP A 14 -5.08 6.40 -26.76
N TRP A 15 -4.26 6.67 -25.76
CA TRP A 15 -3.57 5.62 -25.03
C TRP A 15 -4.56 4.63 -24.39
N ALA A 16 -5.61 5.14 -23.73
CA ALA A 16 -6.62 4.30 -23.08
C ALA A 16 -7.36 3.41 -24.07
N ARG A 17 -7.68 3.92 -25.28
CA ARG A 17 -8.28 3.11 -26.36
C ARG A 17 -7.35 2.00 -26.83
N LEU A 18 -6.08 2.33 -27.07
CA LEU A 18 -5.08 1.35 -27.51
C LEU A 18 -4.88 0.26 -26.45
N GLU A 19 -4.81 0.65 -25.18
CA GLU A 19 -4.60 -0.29 -24.08
C GLU A 19 -5.84 -1.16 -23.83
N ALA A 20 -7.04 -0.59 -23.94
CA ALA A 20 -8.28 -1.35 -23.88
C ALA A 20 -8.36 -2.38 -25.02
N ALA A 21 -7.99 -1.99 -26.25
CA ALA A 21 -7.93 -2.91 -27.38
C ALA A 21 -6.88 -4.02 -27.16
N ARG A 22 -5.69 -3.69 -26.66
CA ARG A 22 -4.63 -4.66 -26.32
C ARG A 22 -5.10 -5.71 -25.33
N ARG A 23 -5.93 -5.31 -24.35
CA ARG A 23 -6.49 -6.19 -23.31
C ARG A 23 -7.84 -6.81 -23.69
N ASN A 24 -8.30 -6.60 -24.92
CA ASN A 24 -9.61 -7.05 -25.42
C ASN A 24 -10.78 -6.64 -24.49
N THR A 25 -10.71 -5.41 -23.96
CA THR A 25 -11.69 -4.83 -23.02
C THR A 25 -12.16 -3.47 -23.51
N SER A 26 -13.14 -2.88 -22.83
CA SER A 26 -13.60 -1.52 -23.12
C SER A 26 -12.85 -0.49 -22.28
N VAL A 27 -12.73 0.74 -22.80
CA VAL A 27 -12.12 1.86 -22.06
C VAL A 27 -12.82 2.07 -20.72
N SER A 28 -14.16 2.00 -20.69
CA SER A 28 -14.94 2.17 -19.46
C SER A 28 -14.63 1.08 -18.42
N ARG A 29 -14.42 -0.16 -18.86
CA ARG A 29 -14.03 -1.27 -17.96
C ARG A 29 -12.60 -1.09 -17.47
N LEU A 30 -11.66 -0.75 -18.35
CA LEU A 30 -10.27 -0.47 -18.02
C LEU A 30 -10.16 0.63 -16.94
N VAL A 31 -10.82 1.76 -17.16
CA VAL A 31 -10.83 2.89 -16.21
C VAL A 31 -11.49 2.48 -14.89
N GLY A 32 -12.58 1.72 -14.93
CA GLY A 32 -13.25 1.23 -13.72
C GLY A 32 -12.36 0.31 -12.89
N GLU A 33 -11.62 -0.60 -13.53
CA GLU A 33 -10.66 -1.49 -12.86
C GLU A 33 -9.50 -0.69 -12.24
N MET A 34 -8.94 0.28 -12.98
CA MET A 34 -7.90 1.17 -12.43
C MET A 34 -8.37 1.96 -11.21
N LEU A 35 -9.61 2.48 -11.22
CA LEU A 35 -10.18 3.15 -10.06
C LEU A 35 -10.39 2.19 -8.89
N ALA A 36 -10.91 0.99 -9.14
CA ALA A 36 -11.12 -0.01 -8.10
C ALA A 36 -9.79 -0.43 -7.45
N ASP A 37 -8.73 -0.56 -8.24
CA ASP A 37 -7.39 -0.88 -7.74
C ASP A 37 -6.84 0.24 -6.87
N LYS A 38 -7.01 1.50 -7.29
CA LYS A 38 -6.64 2.67 -6.50
C LYS A 38 -7.40 2.72 -5.17
N MET A 39 -8.72 2.53 -5.20
CA MET A 39 -9.54 2.51 -3.99
C MET A 39 -9.07 1.46 -2.99
N ARG A 40 -8.72 0.24 -3.45
CA ARG A 40 -8.22 -0.82 -2.57
C ARG A 40 -6.87 -0.48 -1.94
N HIS A 41 -5.98 0.18 -2.68
CA HIS A 41 -4.68 0.60 -2.14
C HIS A 41 -4.83 1.72 -1.13
N ASP A 42 -5.68 2.72 -1.41
CA ASP A 42 -5.95 3.83 -0.50
C ASP A 42 -6.60 3.30 0.80
N ASP A 43 -7.58 2.39 0.71
CA ASP A 43 -8.23 1.74 1.87
C ASP A 43 -7.26 0.87 2.68
N ALA A 44 -6.37 0.12 2.02
CA ALA A 44 -5.40 -0.73 2.71
C ALA A 44 -4.45 0.10 3.60
N TYR A 45 -4.02 1.27 3.12
CA TYR A 45 -3.19 2.18 3.92
C TYR A 45 -3.97 2.75 5.11
N GLU A 46 -5.16 3.31 4.88
CA GLU A 46 -5.98 3.86 5.96
C GLU A 46 -6.31 2.80 7.02
N ARG A 47 -6.61 1.58 6.59
CA ARG A 47 -6.91 0.47 7.48
C ARG A 47 -5.69 0.02 8.29
N ALA A 48 -4.51 -0.05 7.68
CA ALA A 48 -3.27 -0.34 8.40
C ALA A 48 -2.90 0.78 9.39
N MET A 49 -3.13 2.04 9.02
CA MET A 49 -2.93 3.19 9.89
C MET A 49 -3.87 3.16 11.10
N GLN A 50 -5.16 2.90 10.87
CA GLN A 50 -6.13 2.77 11.95
C GLN A 50 -5.81 1.59 12.88
N ASP A 51 -5.43 0.42 12.33
CA ASP A 51 -5.01 -0.72 13.13
C ASP A 51 -3.80 -0.37 14.01
N TRP A 52 -2.80 0.31 13.45
CA TRP A 52 -1.63 0.78 14.20
C TRP A 52 -2.01 1.76 15.32
N LEU A 53 -2.87 2.73 15.06
CA LEU A 53 -3.32 3.72 16.06
C LEU A 53 -4.15 3.11 17.19
N GLN A 54 -4.96 2.10 16.89
CA GLN A 54 -5.80 1.40 17.87
C GLN A 54 -5.04 0.31 18.64
N ARG A 55 -3.84 -0.04 18.19
CA ARG A 55 -3.02 -1.06 18.82
C ARG A 55 -2.48 -0.53 20.15
N ASP A 56 -2.96 -1.10 21.24
CA ASP A 56 -2.39 -0.84 22.55
C ASP A 56 -1.00 -1.49 22.62
N LEU A 57 0.03 -0.69 22.34
CA LEU A 57 1.42 -1.12 22.36
C LEU A 57 1.92 -1.14 23.80
N SER A 58 1.67 -2.24 24.51
CA SER A 58 2.36 -2.49 25.77
C SER A 58 3.79 -2.96 25.47
N PHE A 59 4.75 -2.04 25.50
CA PHE A 59 6.15 -2.43 25.66
C PHE A 59 6.32 -2.71 27.14
N SER A 60 6.17 -3.97 27.54
CA SER A 60 6.53 -4.43 28.89
C SER A 60 7.81 -5.22 28.79
N SER A 61 8.80 -4.79 29.56
CA SER A 61 9.84 -5.68 29.99
C SER A 61 9.37 -6.38 31.25
N ASP A 62 9.68 -7.67 31.41
CA ASP A 62 9.36 -8.50 32.58
C ASP A 62 10.13 -8.10 33.85
N GLY A 63 10.54 -6.83 33.94
CA GLY A 63 11.48 -6.31 34.95
C GLY A 63 12.93 -6.23 34.47
N SER A 64 13.24 -6.80 33.31
CA SER A 64 14.58 -6.72 32.71
C SER A 64 14.87 -5.33 32.12
N PRO A 65 16.13 -4.86 32.10
CA PRO A 65 16.48 -3.66 31.32
C PRO A 65 16.25 -3.91 29.83
N TYR A 66 15.69 -2.93 29.11
CA TYR A 66 15.64 -3.00 27.65
C TYR A 66 17.05 -3.11 27.06
N PRO A 67 17.23 -3.88 25.96
CA PRO A 67 18.53 -4.00 25.32
C PRO A 67 19.02 -2.61 24.87
N THR A 68 20.27 -2.32 25.16
CA THR A 68 20.93 -1.11 24.67
C THR A 68 21.08 -1.16 23.15
N ARG A 69 21.13 0.01 22.51
CA ARG A 69 21.29 0.16 21.06
C ARG A 69 22.40 -0.74 20.49
N GLU A 70 23.49 -0.88 21.23
CA GLU A 70 24.69 -1.64 20.82
C GLU A 70 24.46 -3.16 20.81
N LEU A 71 23.59 -3.67 21.68
CA LEU A 71 23.15 -5.08 21.68
C LEU A 71 22.14 -5.37 20.56
N SER A 72 21.30 -4.39 20.21
CA SER A 72 20.30 -4.55 19.13
C SER A 72 20.92 -4.56 17.73
N HIS A 73 22.01 -3.82 17.52
CA HIS A 73 22.71 -3.76 16.24
C HIS A 73 23.85 -4.76 16.16
N GLY A 74 23.56 -6.06 16.09
CA GLY A 74 24.41 -7.11 15.48
C GLY A 74 25.88 -7.26 15.92
N ASN A 75 26.41 -6.42 16.81
CA ASN A 75 27.76 -6.49 17.31
C ASN A 75 27.69 -7.23 18.64
N ARG A 76 27.43 -8.55 18.55
CA ARG A 76 27.59 -9.45 19.69
C ARG A 76 29.09 -9.57 19.97
N PRO A 77 29.64 -9.00 21.07
CA PRO A 77 31.07 -9.10 21.36
C PRO A 77 31.51 -10.52 21.75
N ASP A 78 30.59 -11.50 21.80
CA ASP A 78 30.79 -12.78 22.46
C ASP A 78 31.02 -13.96 21.49
N ARG A 79 31.72 -13.73 20.37
CA ARG A 79 32.14 -14.78 19.42
C ARG A 79 33.61 -15.18 19.51
N LEU A 80 34.29 -14.81 20.60
CA LEU A 80 35.68 -15.18 20.83
C LEU A 80 35.89 -15.68 22.27
N ARG A 81 35.38 -16.88 22.57
CA ARG A 81 35.99 -17.81 23.54
C ARG A 81 35.64 -19.25 23.18
#